data_AF-A0A662PQS2-F1
#
_entry.id   AF-A0A662PQS2-F1
#
_cell.length_a   1.000
_cell.length_b   1.000
_cell.length_c   1.000
_cell.angle_alpha   90.00
_cell.angle_beta   90.00
_cell.angle_gamma   90.00
#
_symmetry.space_group_name_H-M   'P 1'
#
loop_
_entity.id
_entity.type
_entity.pdbx_description
1 polymer ?
#
loop_
_entity_poly.entity_id
_entity_poly.type
_entity_poly.pdbx_seq_one_letter_code
_entity_poly.pdbx_strand_id
1 'polypeptide(L)'
;MNAINSDRKEIKVPLTEEEVFEEVKNDPELVIDYEKKGVYWDRWHHKMPDEKKNAYRKIILNLSYDELQKNEVLKLFYLYDTEFINTNYKRRFRKFHRLYTQLDRYYIWLDKFDGIKEVETEIEREIDKLEPMLFEEYKRVIRELIGEKG
;
A
#
# COMPACT_ATOMS: atom_id res chain seq x y z
N MET A 1 -33.53 -22.63 20.00
CA MET A 1 -32.22 -22.87 19.35
C MET A 1 -31.60 -21.51 19.09
N ASN A 2 -30.61 -21.11 19.88
CA ASN A 2 -30.00 -19.78 19.76
C ASN A 2 -29.03 -19.79 18.58
N ALA A 3 -29.39 -19.07 17.52
CA ALA A 3 -28.45 -18.70 16.48
C ALA A 3 -27.43 -17.76 17.10
N ILE A 4 -26.19 -18.23 17.21
CA ILE A 4 -25.04 -17.39 17.53
C ILE A 4 -24.86 -16.46 16.33
N ASN A 5 -25.49 -15.29 16.40
CA ASN A 5 -25.05 -14.14 15.61
C ASN A 5 -23.66 -13.82 16.11
N SER A 6 -22.66 -14.33 15.39
CA SER A 6 -21.29 -13.86 15.49
C SER A 6 -21.31 -12.39 15.11
N ASP A 7 -21.40 -11.52 16.10
CA ASP A 7 -21.09 -10.08 16.01
C ASP A 7 -19.63 -9.95 15.55
N ARG A 8 -19.37 -10.16 14.25
CA ARG A 8 -18.13 -9.74 13.63
C ARG A 8 -18.17 -8.22 13.69
N LYS A 9 -17.50 -7.64 14.68
CA LYS A 9 -17.26 -6.19 14.73
C LYS A 9 -16.73 -5.78 13.36
N GLU A 10 -17.49 -4.94 12.67
CA GLU A 10 -17.05 -4.35 11.42
C GLU A 10 -15.80 -3.52 11.73
N ILE A 11 -14.66 -3.91 11.14
CA ILE A 11 -13.40 -3.21 11.34
C ILE A 11 -13.51 -1.88 10.59
N LYS A 12 -13.68 -0.78 11.33
CA LYS A 12 -13.62 0.56 10.74
C LYS A 12 -12.19 0.84 10.28
N VAL A 13 -12.06 1.21 9.01
CA VAL A 13 -10.79 1.53 8.37
C VAL A 13 -10.72 3.05 8.17
N PRO A 14 -9.76 3.77 8.77
CA PRO A 14 -9.60 5.21 8.54
C PRO A 14 -9.13 5.46 7.09
N LEU A 15 -9.74 6.44 6.42
CA LEU A 15 -9.49 6.75 5.01
C LEU A 15 -9.00 8.19 4.78
N THR A 16 -8.84 8.98 5.85
CA THR A 16 -8.15 10.27 5.81
C THR A 16 -6.96 10.29 6.77
N GLU A 17 -5.99 11.17 6.51
CA GLU A 17 -4.81 11.30 7.37
C GLU A 17 -5.19 11.71 8.80
N GLU A 18 -6.21 12.56 8.95
CA GLU A 18 -6.75 12.96 10.25
C GLU A 18 -7.37 11.78 11.00
N GLU A 19 -8.14 10.91 10.32
CA GLU A 19 -8.71 9.73 10.96
C GLU A 19 -7.63 8.75 11.41
N VAL A 20 -6.57 8.57 10.61
CA VAL A 20 -5.42 7.73 10.98
C VAL A 20 -4.69 8.36 12.17
N PHE A 21 -4.43 9.66 12.12
CA PHE A 21 -3.76 10.39 13.19
C PHE A 21 -4.55 10.28 14.49
N GLU A 22 -5.86 10.53 14.48
CA GLU A 22 -6.70 10.46 15.67
C GLU A 22 -6.73 9.08 16.31
N GLU A 23 -6.64 8.03 15.49
CA GLU A 23 -6.53 6.65 15.96
C GLU A 23 -5.19 6.36 16.67
N VAL A 24 -4.09 6.90 16.15
CA VAL A 24 -2.73 6.56 16.62
C VAL A 24 -2.07 7.62 17.49
N LYS A 25 -2.72 8.77 17.74
CA LYS A 25 -2.15 9.95 18.42
C LYS A 25 -1.55 9.70 19.81
N ASN A 26 -1.91 8.58 20.45
CA ASN A 26 -1.40 8.20 21.77
C ASN A 26 -0.23 7.19 21.70
N ASP A 27 0.16 6.72 20.51
CA ASP A 27 1.32 5.86 20.30
C ASP A 27 2.51 6.73 19.80
N PRO A 28 3.49 7.04 20.67
CA PRO A 28 4.61 7.91 20.32
C PRO A 28 5.54 7.31 19.25
N GLU A 29 5.45 6.00 18.97
CA GLU A 29 6.21 5.41 17.88
C GLU A 29 5.56 5.63 16.52
N LEU A 30 4.26 5.93 16.49
CA LEU A 30 3.46 6.13 15.28
C LEU A 30 3.21 7.60 14.96
N VAL A 31 3.52 8.52 15.89
CA VAL A 31 3.28 9.95 15.75
C VAL A 31 4.58 10.69 15.47
N ILE A 32 4.55 11.55 14.45
CA ILE A 32 5.58 12.56 14.19
C ILE A 32 5.21 13.81 15.01
N ASP A 33 6.03 14.18 15.99
CA ASP A 33 5.78 15.32 16.92
C ASP A 33 6.65 16.56 16.61
N TYR A 34 7.24 16.63 15.42
CA TYR A 34 7.94 17.82 14.94
C TYR A 34 6.96 18.86 14.35
N GLU A 35 7.48 19.93 13.71
CA GLU A 35 6.75 21.13 13.22
C GLU A 35 5.40 20.87 12.50
N LYS A 36 5.18 19.67 11.98
CA LYS A 36 3.86 19.18 11.54
C LYS A 36 3.55 17.84 12.22
N LYS A 37 2.45 17.80 12.97
CA LYS A 37 1.89 16.56 13.50
C LYS A 37 1.55 15.62 12.33
N GLY A 38 2.02 14.39 12.38
CA GLY A 38 1.83 13.43 11.30
C GLY A 38 1.93 11.98 11.77
N VAL A 39 1.83 11.05 10.81
CA VAL A 39 1.88 9.61 11.06
C VAL A 39 3.18 9.06 10.48
N TYR A 40 3.90 8.25 11.24
CA TYR A 40 4.97 7.41 10.70
C TYR A 40 4.36 6.24 9.92
N TRP A 41 4.07 6.47 8.64
CA TRP A 41 3.31 5.54 7.79
C TRP A 41 3.94 4.14 7.65
N ASP A 42 5.27 4.04 7.64
CA ASP A 42 5.95 2.73 7.64
C ASP A 42 5.59 1.95 8.91
N ARG A 43 5.67 2.61 10.07
CA ARG A 43 5.52 1.97 11.37
C ARG A 43 4.06 1.65 11.61
N TRP A 44 3.19 2.53 11.15
CA TRP A 44 1.75 2.35 11.15
C TRP A 44 1.35 1.07 10.41
N HIS A 45 1.86 0.87 9.19
CA HIS A 45 1.61 -0.37 8.44
C HIS A 45 2.20 -1.60 9.15
N HIS A 46 3.45 -1.52 9.62
CA HIS A 46 4.12 -2.66 10.26
C HIS A 46 3.43 -3.12 11.54
N LYS A 47 2.99 -2.18 12.40
CA LYS A 47 2.26 -2.47 13.64
C LYS A 47 0.80 -2.86 13.42
N MET A 48 0.25 -2.61 12.22
CA MET A 48 -1.14 -2.91 11.92
C MET A 48 -1.41 -4.43 11.99
N PRO A 49 -2.46 -4.86 12.70
CA PRO A 49 -2.83 -6.27 12.75
C PRO A 49 -3.33 -6.77 11.39
N ASP A 50 -3.14 -8.06 11.11
CA ASP A 50 -3.48 -8.66 9.82
C ASP A 50 -4.96 -8.50 9.43
N GLU A 51 -5.87 -8.54 10.41
CA GLU A 51 -7.31 -8.32 10.16
C GLU A 51 -7.57 -6.92 9.57
N LYS A 52 -6.85 -5.91 10.06
CA LYS A 52 -6.97 -4.54 9.57
C LYS A 52 -6.25 -4.34 8.23
N LYS A 53 -5.09 -4.97 8.03
CA LYS A 53 -4.44 -5.03 6.70
C LYS A 53 -5.38 -5.64 5.66
N ASN A 54 -6.08 -6.72 6.03
CA ASN A 54 -7.04 -7.37 5.15
C ASN A 54 -8.27 -6.49 4.87
N ALA A 55 -8.71 -5.66 5.82
CA ALA A 55 -9.77 -4.69 5.58
C ALA A 55 -9.36 -3.63 4.54
N TYR A 56 -8.16 -3.04 4.65
CA TYR A 56 -7.61 -2.15 3.62
C TYR A 56 -7.46 -2.83 2.25
N ARG A 57 -6.91 -4.06 2.22
CA ARG A 57 -6.78 -4.85 0.99
C ARG A 57 -8.12 -5.05 0.29
N LYS A 58 -9.18 -5.35 1.03
CA LYS A 58 -10.54 -5.51 0.48
C LYS A 58 -11.10 -4.23 -0.11
N ILE A 59 -10.81 -3.07 0.49
CA ILE A 59 -11.17 -1.77 -0.10
C ILE A 59 -10.43 -1.61 -1.44
N ILE A 60 -9.11 -1.80 -1.45
CA ILE A 60 -8.27 -1.62 -2.64
C ILE A 60 -8.64 -2.58 -3.78
N LEU A 61 -9.10 -3.80 -3.49
CA LEU A 61 -9.54 -4.75 -4.51
C LEU A 61 -10.65 -4.21 -5.42
N ASN A 62 -11.46 -3.29 -4.92
CA ASN A 62 -12.58 -2.69 -5.64
C ASN A 62 -12.22 -1.37 -6.33
N LEU A 63 -10.96 -0.92 -6.24
CA LEU A 63 -10.50 0.33 -6.85
C LEU A 63 -9.74 0.09 -8.16
N SER A 64 -9.82 1.07 -9.07
CA SER A 64 -8.85 1.29 -10.13
C SER A 64 -7.57 1.95 -9.58
N TYR A 65 -6.50 1.95 -10.38
CA TYR A 65 -5.26 2.63 -10.00
C TYR A 65 -5.47 4.14 -9.80
N ASP A 66 -6.21 4.79 -10.70
CA ASP A 66 -6.51 6.23 -10.61
C ASP A 66 -7.35 6.59 -9.38
N GLU A 67 -8.26 5.70 -8.95
CA GLU A 67 -9.03 5.89 -7.71
C GLU A 67 -8.15 5.74 -6.47
N LEU A 68 -7.22 4.79 -6.47
CA LEU A 68 -6.22 4.65 -5.40
C LEU A 68 -5.40 5.94 -5.25
N GLN A 69 -4.93 6.52 -6.35
CA GLN A 69 -4.09 7.73 -6.34
C GLN A 69 -4.79 8.96 -5.74
N LYS A 70 -6.13 8.98 -5.69
CA LYS A 70 -6.91 10.08 -5.13
C LYS A 70 -7.04 10.03 -3.60
N ASN A 71 -6.61 8.93 -2.95
CA ASN A 71 -6.69 8.78 -1.51
C ASN A 71 -5.30 8.52 -0.91
N GLU A 72 -4.79 9.49 -0.15
CA GLU A 72 -3.43 9.45 0.40
C GLU A 72 -3.20 8.25 1.33
N VAL A 73 -4.17 7.95 2.21
CA VAL A 73 -4.06 6.83 3.15
C VAL A 73 -3.98 5.49 2.42
N LEU A 74 -4.83 5.29 1.41
CA LEU A 74 -4.82 4.06 0.62
C LEU A 74 -3.56 3.95 -0.23
N LYS A 75 -3.07 5.06 -0.80
CA LYS A 75 -1.80 5.11 -1.53
C LYS A 75 -0.63 4.70 -0.64
N LEU A 76 -0.55 5.26 0.57
CA LEU A 76 0.50 4.94 1.54
C LEU A 76 0.37 3.50 2.04
N PHE A 77 -0.84 3.03 2.33
CA PHE A 77 -1.07 1.62 2.64
C PHE A 77 -0.59 0.71 1.52
N TYR A 78 -0.96 0.99 0.27
CA TYR A 78 -0.55 0.22 -0.91
C TYR A 78 0.97 0.18 -1.05
N LEU A 79 1.65 1.31 -0.86
CA LEU A 79 3.11 1.40 -0.95
C LEU A 79 3.79 0.45 0.04
N TYR A 80 3.47 0.57 1.33
CA TYR A 80 4.09 -0.25 2.38
C TYR A 80 3.63 -1.71 2.33
N ASP A 81 2.38 -1.99 1.94
CA ASP A 81 1.91 -3.36 1.76
C ASP A 81 2.61 -4.05 0.58
N THR A 82 2.89 -3.30 -0.49
CA THR A 82 3.63 -3.79 -1.66
C THR A 82 5.06 -4.17 -1.27
N GLU A 83 5.76 -3.30 -0.54
CA GLU A 83 7.10 -3.59 -0.03
C GLU A 83 7.11 -4.80 0.92
N PHE A 84 6.16 -4.84 1.87
CA PHE A 84 5.99 -5.96 2.79
C PHE A 84 5.78 -7.28 2.04
N ILE A 85 4.89 -7.29 1.05
CA ILE A 85 4.61 -8.48 0.25
C ILE A 85 5.85 -8.91 -0.54
N ASN A 86 6.54 -7.96 -1.15
CA ASN A 86 7.75 -8.22 -1.92
C ASN A 86 8.82 -8.88 -1.04
N THR A 87 9.04 -8.33 0.16
CA THR A 87 10.04 -8.82 1.11
C THR A 87 9.72 -10.23 1.62
N ASN A 88 8.46 -10.47 2.00
CA ASN A 88 8.06 -11.69 2.70
C ASN A 88 7.62 -12.83 1.78
N TYR A 89 7.08 -12.53 0.59
CA TYR A 89 6.47 -13.52 -0.29
C TYR A 89 7.09 -13.61 -1.70
N LYS A 90 8.27 -13.00 -1.95
CA LYS A 90 8.94 -13.02 -3.27
C LYS A 90 8.99 -14.38 -3.96
N ARG A 91 9.22 -15.47 -3.21
CA ARG A 91 9.32 -16.83 -3.76
C ARG A 91 7.98 -17.31 -4.31
N ARG A 92 6.88 -16.95 -3.64
CA ARG A 92 5.50 -17.28 -4.01
C ARG A 92 5.02 -16.39 -5.15
N PHE A 93 5.32 -15.09 -5.10
CA PHE A 93 4.83 -14.10 -6.06
C PHE A 93 5.95 -13.54 -6.94
N ARG A 94 6.55 -14.39 -7.77
CA ARG A 94 7.71 -14.02 -8.60
C ARG A 94 7.39 -12.93 -9.64
N LYS A 95 6.18 -12.90 -10.21
CA LYS A 95 5.77 -11.86 -11.16
C LYS A 95 5.70 -10.50 -10.46
N PHE A 96 5.01 -10.44 -9.32
CA PHE A 96 4.94 -9.27 -8.46
C PHE A 96 6.34 -8.75 -8.07
N HIS A 97 7.21 -9.64 -7.57
CA HIS A 97 8.58 -9.28 -7.21
C HIS A 97 9.37 -8.66 -8.38
N ARG A 98 9.23 -9.20 -9.59
CA ARG A 98 9.91 -8.66 -10.79
C ARG A 98 9.40 -7.26 -11.13
N LEU A 99 8.08 -7.05 -11.14
CA LEU A 99 7.49 -5.75 -11.43
C LEU A 99 7.92 -4.70 -10.39
N TYR A 100 7.83 -5.05 -9.10
CA TYR A 100 8.27 -4.17 -8.01
C TYR A 100 9.75 -3.79 -8.14
N THR A 101 10.63 -4.78 -8.35
CA THR A 101 12.08 -4.53 -8.49
C THR A 101 12.39 -3.69 -9.73
N GLN A 102 11.60 -3.83 -10.79
CA GLN A 102 11.77 -3.01 -11.99
C GLN A 102 11.35 -1.56 -11.74
N LEU A 103 10.22 -1.35 -11.07
CA LEU A 103 9.75 -0.01 -10.69
C LEU A 103 10.74 0.69 -9.75
N ASP A 104 11.22 -0.01 -8.72
CA ASP A 104 12.23 0.49 -7.78
C ASP A 104 13.51 0.95 -8.49
N ARG A 105 13.97 0.18 -9.49
CA ARG A 105 15.12 0.58 -10.32
C ARG A 105 14.88 1.87 -11.09
N TYR A 106 13.67 2.06 -11.64
CA TYR A 106 13.36 3.29 -12.37
C TYR A 106 13.37 4.51 -11.44
N TYR A 107 12.82 4.41 -10.23
CA TYR A 107 12.92 5.50 -9.26
C TYR A 107 14.38 5.78 -8.85
N ILE A 108 15.20 4.75 -8.63
CA ILE A 108 16.64 4.91 -8.37
C ILE A 108 17.34 5.58 -9.56
N TRP A 109 16.94 5.28 -10.79
CA TRP A 109 17.51 5.92 -11.98
C TRP A 109 17.05 7.37 -12.13
N LEU A 110 15.78 7.68 -11.83
CA LEU A 110 15.26 9.03 -11.86
C LEU A 110 16.06 9.94 -10.93
N ASP A 111 16.33 9.48 -9.71
CA ASP A 111 17.19 10.18 -8.73
C ASP A 111 18.63 10.38 -9.23
N LYS A 112 19.20 9.38 -9.91
CA LYS A 112 20.59 9.43 -10.42
C LYS A 112 20.78 10.36 -11.62
N PHE A 113 19.76 10.56 -12.43
CA PHE A 113 19.82 11.34 -13.66
C PHE A 113 19.12 12.70 -13.56
N ASP A 114 18.84 13.15 -12.33
CA ASP A 114 18.25 14.46 -12.05
C ASP A 114 19.00 15.60 -12.78
N GLY A 115 18.27 16.40 -13.53
CA GLY A 115 18.72 17.46 -14.42
C GLY A 115 18.89 17.08 -15.90
N ILE A 116 18.76 15.80 -16.28
CA ILE A 116 18.87 15.34 -17.68
C ILE A 116 17.47 15.04 -18.24
N LYS A 117 16.76 16.09 -18.64
CA LYS A 117 15.34 16.08 -19.03
C LYS A 117 14.91 14.96 -19.98
N GLU A 118 15.70 14.65 -21.01
CA GLU A 118 15.34 13.61 -21.98
C GLU A 118 15.31 12.22 -21.34
N VAL A 119 16.27 11.95 -20.45
CA VAL A 119 16.38 10.69 -19.72
C VAL A 119 15.30 10.60 -18.64
N GLU A 120 15.06 11.70 -17.91
CA GLU A 120 13.96 11.79 -16.94
C GLU A 120 12.61 11.46 -17.58
N THR A 121 12.28 12.13 -18.69
CA THR A 121 11.02 11.91 -19.42
C THR A 121 10.90 10.46 -19.91
N GLU A 122 11.99 9.81 -20.31
CA GLU A 122 11.98 8.39 -20.69
C GLU A 122 11.70 7.49 -19.48
N ILE A 123 12.36 7.74 -18.35
CA ILE A 123 12.18 6.97 -17.11
C ILE A 123 10.75 7.14 -16.57
N GLU A 124 10.24 8.37 -16.52
CA GLU A 124 8.87 8.69 -16.09
C GLU A 124 7.84 7.93 -16.94
N ARG A 125 8.02 7.86 -18.27
CA ARG A 125 7.13 7.07 -19.14
C ARG A 125 7.14 5.58 -18.84
N GLU A 126 8.26 5.03 -18.40
CA GLU A 126 8.33 3.61 -18.00
C GLU A 126 7.69 3.39 -16.63
N ILE A 127 7.82 4.34 -15.70
CA ILE A 127 7.11 4.35 -14.42
C ILE A 127 5.59 4.38 -14.65
N ASP A 128 5.11 5.32 -15.48
CA ASP A 128 3.69 5.49 -15.82
C ASP A 128 3.05 4.22 -16.39
N LYS A 129 3.82 3.39 -17.11
CA LYS A 129 3.36 2.10 -17.62
C LYS A 129 3.36 1.02 -16.55
N LEU A 130 4.39 0.98 -15.71
CA LEU A 130 4.60 -0.10 -14.75
C LEU A 130 3.74 0.01 -13.51
N GLU A 131 3.46 1.22 -13.05
CA GLU A 131 2.66 1.46 -11.87
C GLU A 131 1.27 0.79 -11.92
N PRO A 132 0.45 0.99 -12.99
CA PRO A 132 -0.81 0.27 -13.14
C PRO A 132 -0.65 -1.25 -13.26
N MET A 133 0.41 -1.71 -13.93
CA MET A 133 0.69 -3.15 -14.08
C MET A 133 1.02 -3.81 -12.74
N LEU A 134 1.82 -3.14 -11.90
CA LEU A 134 2.15 -3.58 -10.56
C LEU A 134 0.90 -3.58 -9.68
N PHE A 135 0.04 -2.56 -9.81
CA PHE A 135 -1.21 -2.48 -9.07
C PHE A 135 -2.17 -3.63 -9.39
N GLU A 136 -2.34 -3.99 -10.66
CA GLU A 136 -3.18 -5.14 -11.02
C GLU A 136 -2.59 -6.48 -10.55
N GLU A 137 -1.25 -6.61 -10.59
CA GLU A 137 -0.58 -7.79 -10.02
C GLU A 137 -0.69 -7.82 -8.50
N TYR A 138 -0.64 -6.67 -7.82
CA TYR A 138 -0.90 -6.53 -6.38
C TYR A 138 -2.31 -7.02 -6.05
N LYS A 139 -3.34 -6.59 -6.80
CA LYS A 139 -4.72 -7.08 -6.63
C LYS A 139 -4.83 -8.59 -6.76
N ARG A 140 -4.15 -9.18 -7.75
CA ARG A 140 -4.07 -10.66 -7.88
C ARG A 140 -3.45 -11.30 -6.65
N VAL A 141 -2.33 -10.76 -6.15
CA VAL A 141 -1.62 -11.28 -4.98
C VAL A 141 -2.48 -11.20 -3.72
N ILE A 142 -3.12 -10.06 -3.45
CA ILE A 142 -3.89 -9.91 -2.21
C ILE A 142 -5.15 -10.77 -2.21
N ARG A 143 -5.82 -11.02 -3.35
CA ARG A 143 -6.91 -12.02 -3.45
C ARG A 143 -6.44 -13.39 -2.95
N GLU A 144 -5.24 -13.79 -3.38
CA GLU A 144 -4.64 -15.07 -2.97
C GLU A 144 -4.24 -15.10 -1.49
N LEU A 145 -3.75 -13.98 -0.93
CA LEU A 145 -3.37 -13.87 0.48
C LEU A 145 -4.59 -13.89 1.41
N ILE A 146 -5.69 -13.22 1.04
CA ILE A 146 -6.91 -13.16 1.87
C ILE A 146 -7.86 -14.33 1.63
N GLY A 147 -7.55 -15.21 0.67
CA GLY A 147 -8.35 -16.40 0.36
C GLY A 147 -9.62 -16.12 -0.45
N GLU A 148 -9.72 -14.96 -1.10
CA GLU A 148 -10.79 -14.67 -2.06
C GLU A 148 -10.46 -15.35 -3.38
N LYS A 149 -11.24 -16.37 -3.76
CA LYS A 149 -11.16 -16.95 -5.11
C LYS A 149 -11.74 -15.92 -6.08
N GLY A 150 -10.92 -15.49 -7.04
CA GLY A 150 -11.32 -14.61 -8.14
C GLY A 150 -12.26 -15.26 -9.12
#